data_AF-A0A0D3L3T5-F1
#
_entry.id   AF-A0A0D3L3T5-F1
#
_cell.length_a   1.000
_cell.length_b   1.000
_cell.length_c   1.000
_cell.angle_alpha   90.00
_cell.angle_beta   90.00
_cell.angle_gamma   90.00
#
_symmetry.space_group_name_H-M   'P 1'
#
loop_
_entity.id
_entity.type
_entity.pdbx_description
1 polymer ?
#
loop_
_entity_poly.entity_id
_entity_poly.type
_entity_poly.pdbx_seq_one_letter_code
_entity_poly.pdbx_strand_id
1 'polypeptide(L)'
;PQSRLRYTPHPAYATFCKPKENWWQYTQGRRYASTPQKFYLTPPQVNSILKANEYSFKVPEFDGKNVSSVLGFDSNQLPANAPIEDRRSAATCLQTRGMLLGVFDGHAGCACSQAVSERLFYYIAVSLLPHETLLEIENAVENGRALLPILQWHKHPNDYFSKEASKLYFNSLRTYWQELIDLNTGESADIDVKEALINAFKRLDNDISLEAQVGDPNSFLNYLVLRVAFSGATACVAHVDGVDLHVANTGDSRAMLGVQEEDGSWSAVTLSNDHNAQNERELERLKLEHPKNEAKSVVKQDRLLGLLMPFRAFGDVKFKWSIDLQKRVIESGPDQLNDNEYTKFIPPNYYTPPYLTAEPEVTYHRLRPQDKFLVLATDGLWETMHRQDVVRIVGEYLTGMHHQ
;
A
#
# COMPACT_ATOMS: atom_id res chain seq x y z
N PRO A 1 89.62 -28.47 -23.79
CA PRO A 1 90.35 -29.20 -22.72
C PRO A 1 89.37 -29.67 -21.62
N GLN A 2 89.06 -30.96 -21.64
CA GLN A 2 88.30 -31.66 -20.61
C GLN A 2 89.12 -31.76 -19.31
N SER A 3 88.46 -31.72 -18.14
CA SER A 3 88.54 -32.84 -17.17
C SER A 3 87.75 -32.64 -15.86
N ARG A 4 86.78 -33.55 -15.64
CA ARG A 4 86.46 -34.34 -14.42
C ARG A 4 85.96 -33.60 -13.15
N LEU A 5 84.68 -33.75 -12.73
CA LEU A 5 84.04 -34.84 -11.92
C LEU A 5 84.65 -34.94 -10.49
N ARG A 6 83.94 -34.93 -9.34
CA ARG A 6 82.64 -35.54 -8.96
C ARG A 6 82.19 -35.08 -7.55
N TYR A 7 80.86 -35.02 -7.35
CA TYR A 7 79.98 -35.55 -6.27
C TYR A 7 80.47 -35.52 -4.80
N THR A 8 79.69 -35.07 -3.81
CA THR A 8 78.39 -35.62 -3.35
C THR A 8 77.52 -34.65 -2.52
N PRO A 9 76.17 -34.70 -2.63
CA PRO A 9 75.27 -34.51 -1.49
C PRO A 9 74.51 -35.82 -1.16
N HIS A 10 74.34 -36.09 0.14
CA HIS A 10 73.63 -37.27 0.65
C HIS A 10 72.10 -37.11 0.53
N PRO A 11 71.33 -38.21 0.34
CA PRO A 11 69.95 -38.23 -0.13
C PRO A 11 68.93 -38.43 1.00
N ALA A 12 67.67 -38.11 0.76
CA ALA A 12 66.58 -39.10 0.62
C ALA A 12 65.27 -38.36 0.31
N TYR A 13 64.32 -38.82 -0.51
CA TYR A 13 64.25 -39.85 -1.53
C TYR A 13 62.95 -39.48 -2.29
N ALA A 14 63.06 -39.20 -3.59
CA ALA A 14 61.91 -39.12 -4.48
C ALA A 14 61.60 -40.53 -5.01
N THR A 15 60.32 -40.86 -5.10
CA THR A 15 59.74 -41.93 -5.92
C THR A 15 58.26 -41.56 -6.11
N PHE A 16 57.59 -41.64 -7.26
CA PHE A 16 57.90 -42.02 -8.64
C PHE A 16 56.88 -41.32 -9.57
N CYS A 17 57.17 -41.35 -10.87
CA CYS A 17 56.48 -40.70 -11.97
C CYS A 17 55.03 -41.15 -12.29
N LYS A 18 54.24 -40.17 -12.76
CA LYS A 18 53.29 -40.17 -13.91
C LYS A 18 51.96 -40.98 -13.87
N PRO A 19 50.94 -40.51 -14.63
CA PRO A 19 49.54 -40.55 -14.23
C PRO A 19 48.79 -41.78 -14.75
N LYS A 20 47.90 -42.31 -13.91
CA LYS A 20 46.81 -43.18 -14.35
C LYS A 20 45.48 -42.58 -13.88
N GLU A 21 44.66 -42.32 -14.89
CA GLU A 21 43.20 -42.45 -14.98
C GLU A 21 42.39 -42.71 -13.69
N ASN A 22 41.19 -42.13 -13.70
CA ASN A 22 40.00 -42.40 -12.88
C ASN A 22 39.83 -41.57 -11.59
N TRP A 23 39.56 -40.28 -11.79
CA TRP A 23 38.90 -39.40 -10.79
C TRP A 23 37.38 -39.61 -10.73
N TRP A 24 36.94 -40.86 -10.63
CA TRP A 24 35.56 -41.21 -10.28
C TRP A 24 35.59 -42.23 -9.15
N GLN A 25 35.65 -41.74 -7.91
CA GLN A 25 35.14 -42.38 -6.69
C GLN A 25 35.84 -41.75 -5.50
N TYR A 26 35.23 -40.75 -4.88
CA TYR A 26 35.14 -40.56 -3.42
C TYR A 26 34.35 -39.28 -3.13
N THR A 27 33.02 -39.38 -3.32
CA THR A 27 32.05 -38.46 -2.72
C THR A 27 30.93 -39.30 -2.12
N GLN A 28 31.17 -39.88 -0.94
CA GLN A 28 30.05 -40.28 -0.09
C GLN A 28 29.49 -39.02 0.58
N GLY A 29 28.72 -38.26 -0.19
CA GLY A 29 27.85 -37.22 0.35
C GLY A 29 26.73 -37.88 1.15
N ARG A 30 26.65 -37.60 2.45
CA ARG A 30 25.42 -37.82 3.21
C ARG A 30 24.31 -37.00 2.54
N ARG A 31 23.46 -37.67 1.78
CA ARG A 31 22.22 -37.08 1.25
C ARG A 31 21.29 -36.82 2.43
N TYR A 32 21.19 -35.57 2.86
CA TYR A 32 19.97 -35.12 3.53
C TYR A 32 18.88 -35.09 2.46
N ALA A 33 18.06 -36.15 2.42
CA ALA A 33 16.79 -36.09 1.74
C ALA A 33 15.86 -35.23 2.61
N SER A 34 15.76 -33.94 2.31
CA SER A 34 14.59 -33.17 2.75
C SER A 34 13.41 -33.68 1.94
N THR A 35 12.64 -34.59 2.50
CA THR A 35 11.29 -34.82 2.03
C THR A 35 10.57 -33.47 2.12
N PRO A 36 10.01 -32.92 1.03
CA PRO A 36 9.13 -31.77 1.16
C PRO A 36 7.92 -32.26 1.95
N GLN A 37 7.89 -31.98 3.26
CA GLN A 37 6.68 -32.14 4.04
C GLN A 37 5.69 -31.12 3.47
N LYS A 38 4.77 -31.62 2.64
CA LYS A 38 3.56 -30.86 2.32
C LYS A 38 2.75 -30.77 3.61
N PHE A 39 2.81 -29.63 4.28
CA PHE A 39 1.91 -29.32 5.37
C PHE A 39 0.51 -29.12 4.79
N TYR A 40 -0.25 -30.20 4.66
CA TYR A 40 -1.66 -30.11 4.34
C TYR A 40 -2.39 -29.65 5.60
N LEU A 41 -2.89 -28.42 5.59
CA LEU A 41 -3.82 -27.94 6.60
C LEU A 41 -5.09 -28.79 6.55
N THR A 42 -5.58 -29.23 7.70
CA THR A 42 -6.87 -29.91 7.78
C THR A 42 -8.01 -28.91 7.49
N PRO A 43 -9.18 -29.34 6.99
CA PRO A 43 -10.31 -28.43 6.76
C PRO A 43 -10.69 -27.56 7.98
N PRO A 44 -10.67 -28.08 9.23
CA PRO A 44 -10.86 -27.24 10.41
C PRO A 44 -9.77 -26.18 10.60
N GLN A 45 -8.49 -26.51 10.35
CA GLN A 45 -7.39 -25.54 10.43
C GLN A 45 -7.52 -24.46 9.36
N VAL A 46 -7.90 -24.83 8.13
CA VAL A 46 -8.21 -23.87 7.06
C VAL A 46 -9.33 -22.94 7.50
N ASN A 47 -10.44 -23.48 8.01
CA ASN A 47 -11.56 -22.67 8.49
C ASN A 47 -11.15 -21.75 9.65
N SER A 48 -10.36 -22.23 10.62
CA SER A 48 -9.87 -21.40 11.72
C SER A 48 -8.98 -20.26 11.23
N ILE A 49 -8.12 -20.51 10.24
CA ILE A 49 -7.26 -19.48 9.66
C ILE A 49 -8.10 -18.45 8.89
N LEU A 50 -9.04 -18.89 8.05
CA LEU A 50 -9.92 -18.00 7.29
C LEU A 50 -10.83 -17.16 8.19
N LYS A 51 -11.31 -17.72 9.31
CA LYS A 51 -12.18 -17.00 10.25
C LYS A 51 -11.43 -16.08 11.21
N ALA A 52 -10.11 -16.19 11.31
CA ALA A 52 -9.33 -15.43 12.29
C ALA A 52 -9.38 -13.90 12.08
N ASN A 53 -9.63 -13.47 10.84
CA ASN A 53 -9.70 -12.06 10.45
C ASN A 53 -11.06 -11.66 9.83
N GLU A 54 -12.08 -12.53 9.96
CA GLU A 54 -13.42 -12.26 9.43
C GLU A 54 -14.05 -11.08 10.18
N TYR A 55 -14.51 -10.09 9.43
CA TYR A 55 -15.17 -8.91 10.00
C TYR A 55 -16.37 -8.52 9.15
N SER A 56 -17.50 -8.31 9.82
CA SER A 56 -18.76 -7.88 9.21
C SER A 56 -19.30 -6.69 9.96
N PHE A 57 -19.78 -5.71 9.22
CA PHE A 57 -20.48 -4.54 9.75
C PHE A 57 -21.80 -4.36 9.02
N LYS A 58 -22.87 -4.10 9.78
CA LYS A 58 -24.19 -3.74 9.24
C LYS A 58 -24.50 -2.32 9.65
N VAL A 59 -24.95 -1.51 8.68
CA VAL A 59 -25.36 -0.14 8.97
C VAL A 59 -26.64 -0.20 9.82
N PRO A 60 -26.70 0.51 10.97
CA PRO A 60 -27.89 0.51 11.81
C PRO A 60 -29.12 1.04 11.06
N GLU A 61 -30.26 0.37 11.24
CA GLU A 61 -31.56 0.85 10.77
C GLU A 61 -32.06 2.01 11.66
N PHE A 62 -32.71 2.99 11.04
CA PHE A 62 -33.36 4.10 11.75
C PHE A 62 -34.87 3.95 11.61
N ASP A 63 -35.60 3.86 12.74
CA ASP A 63 -37.05 3.61 12.79
C ASP A 63 -37.52 2.41 11.94
N GLY A 64 -36.72 1.32 11.91
CA GLY A 64 -37.01 0.12 11.14
C GLY A 64 -36.90 0.29 9.62
N LYS A 65 -36.22 1.35 9.16
CA LYS A 65 -35.93 1.59 7.74
C LYS A 65 -34.42 1.76 7.53
N ASN A 66 -33.91 1.14 6.46
CA ASN A 66 -32.57 1.39 5.96
C ASN A 66 -32.56 2.70 5.15
N VAL A 67 -32.08 3.78 5.78
CA VAL A 67 -31.93 5.12 5.15
C VAL A 67 -30.57 5.31 4.48
N SER A 68 -29.61 4.44 4.76
CA SER A 68 -28.30 4.39 4.10
C SER A 68 -28.40 3.68 2.75
N SER A 69 -27.64 4.16 1.76
CA SER A 69 -27.43 3.46 0.48
C SER A 69 -26.58 2.20 0.64
N VAL A 70 -25.80 2.12 1.72
CA VAL A 70 -24.99 0.96 2.09
C VAL A 70 -25.73 0.16 3.17
N LEU A 71 -25.98 -1.13 2.91
CA LEU A 71 -26.56 -2.05 3.91
C LEU A 71 -25.51 -2.50 4.94
N GLY A 72 -24.25 -2.62 4.52
CA GLY A 72 -23.15 -3.10 5.34
C GLY A 72 -21.97 -3.52 4.46
N PHE A 73 -20.93 -4.04 5.09
CA PHE A 73 -19.77 -4.59 4.39
C PHE A 73 -19.19 -5.77 5.16
N ASP A 74 -18.53 -6.65 4.42
CA ASP A 74 -17.73 -7.75 4.95
C ASP A 74 -16.29 -7.55 4.51
N SER A 75 -15.33 -7.95 5.34
CA SER A 75 -13.91 -7.89 5.01
C SER A 75 -13.15 -9.06 5.63
N ASN A 76 -12.06 -9.48 4.98
CA ASN A 76 -11.16 -10.49 5.50
C ASN A 76 -9.73 -10.25 4.99
N GLN A 77 -8.73 -10.87 5.62
CA GLN A 77 -7.33 -10.84 5.18
C GLN A 77 -6.67 -12.21 5.39
N LEU A 78 -5.95 -12.68 4.37
CA LEU A 78 -5.15 -13.90 4.41
C LEU A 78 -3.67 -13.54 4.21
N PRO A 79 -2.81 -13.64 5.25
CA PRO A 79 -1.42 -13.21 5.16
C PRO A 79 -0.57 -14.14 4.29
N ALA A 80 0.16 -13.56 3.33
CA ALA A 80 1.27 -14.24 2.64
C ALA A 80 2.64 -13.96 3.30
N ASN A 81 2.75 -12.85 4.04
CA ASN A 81 3.98 -12.38 4.66
C ASN A 81 3.83 -12.35 6.19
N ALA A 82 4.96 -12.38 6.90
CA ALA A 82 5.02 -12.23 8.35
C ALA A 82 6.03 -11.12 8.72
N PRO A 83 5.57 -9.93 9.16
CA PRO A 83 4.17 -9.51 9.29
C PRO A 83 3.46 -9.34 7.93
N ILE A 84 2.11 -9.39 7.93
CA ILE A 84 1.32 -9.05 6.74
C ILE A 84 1.53 -7.59 6.37
N GLU A 85 1.72 -7.33 5.08
CA GLU A 85 1.95 -5.98 4.55
C GLU A 85 0.64 -5.29 4.19
N ASP A 86 -0.37 -6.02 3.71
CA ASP A 86 -1.72 -5.52 3.46
C ASP A 86 -2.40 -4.91 4.70
N ARG A 87 -3.19 -3.87 4.47
CA ARG A 87 -4.13 -3.29 5.43
C ARG A 87 -5.50 -3.07 4.80
N ARG A 88 -6.51 -2.99 5.66
CA ARG A 88 -7.88 -2.62 5.33
C ARG A 88 -8.36 -1.55 6.32
N SER A 89 -9.29 -0.72 5.90
CA SER A 89 -9.91 0.27 6.78
C SER A 89 -11.32 0.61 6.35
N ALA A 90 -12.17 0.88 7.33
CA ALA A 90 -13.52 1.35 7.12
C ALA A 90 -13.90 2.34 8.22
N ALA A 91 -14.50 3.46 7.84
CA ALA A 91 -14.99 4.47 8.77
C ALA A 91 -16.19 5.23 8.20
N THR A 92 -17.05 5.72 9.08
CA THR A 92 -18.12 6.66 8.74
C THR A 92 -17.69 8.05 9.16
N CYS A 93 -17.85 9.03 8.27
CA CYS A 93 -17.67 10.43 8.58
C CYS A 93 -18.77 10.88 9.55
N LEU A 94 -18.40 11.68 10.55
CA LEU A 94 -19.33 12.15 11.58
C LEU A 94 -19.74 13.61 11.39
N GLN A 95 -18.92 14.37 10.65
CA GLN A 95 -19.20 15.76 10.30
C GLN A 95 -19.69 15.91 8.84
N THR A 96 -19.55 14.85 8.04
CA THR A 96 -20.18 14.69 6.72
C THR A 96 -20.92 13.36 6.68
N ARG A 97 -21.69 13.08 5.63
CA ARG A 97 -22.53 11.87 5.55
C ARG A 97 -21.82 10.63 5.01
N GLY A 98 -20.63 10.80 4.44
CA GLY A 98 -19.96 9.77 3.66
C GLY A 98 -19.43 8.59 4.49
N MET A 99 -19.33 7.43 3.86
CA MET A 99 -18.57 6.28 4.37
C MET A 99 -17.30 6.10 3.54
N LEU A 100 -16.18 5.88 4.22
CA LEU A 100 -14.87 5.60 3.63
C LEU A 100 -14.51 4.12 3.85
N LEU A 101 -14.17 3.42 2.77
CA LEU A 101 -13.66 2.05 2.80
C LEU A 101 -12.40 1.97 1.95
N GLY A 102 -11.41 1.20 2.38
CA GLY A 102 -10.11 1.19 1.70
C GLY A 102 -9.31 -0.07 1.95
N VAL A 103 -8.54 -0.44 0.94
CA VAL A 103 -7.50 -1.48 0.99
C VAL A 103 -6.16 -0.86 0.61
N PHE A 104 -5.11 -1.34 1.26
CA PHE A 104 -3.75 -0.80 1.13
C PHE A 104 -2.79 -1.96 1.03
N ASP A 105 -2.21 -2.18 -0.14
CA ASP A 105 -1.17 -3.17 -0.34
C ASP A 105 0.18 -2.56 0.06
N GLY A 106 0.87 -3.18 1.02
CA GLY A 106 2.15 -2.68 1.51
C GLY A 106 3.31 -3.46 0.91
N HIS A 107 4.45 -2.80 0.74
CA HIS A 107 5.67 -3.47 0.30
C HIS A 107 6.92 -2.87 0.92
N ALA A 108 7.98 -3.67 0.98
CA ALA A 108 9.20 -3.38 1.73
C ALA A 108 8.94 -3.12 3.23
N GLY A 109 7.97 -3.84 3.80
CA GLY A 109 7.50 -3.73 5.18
C GLY A 109 6.09 -3.14 5.28
N CYS A 110 5.41 -3.43 6.38
CA CYS A 110 4.05 -2.98 6.66
C CYS A 110 3.92 -1.55 7.21
N ALA A 111 5.02 -0.77 7.28
CA ALA A 111 5.01 0.50 8.00
C ALA A 111 4.20 1.58 7.24
N CYS A 112 4.42 1.73 5.94
CA CYS A 112 3.69 2.68 5.11
C CYS A 112 2.20 2.33 5.03
N SER A 113 1.86 1.07 4.73
CA SER A 113 0.47 0.63 4.62
C SER A 113 -0.28 0.80 5.94
N GLN A 114 0.36 0.51 7.08
CA GLN A 114 -0.19 0.80 8.40
C GLN A 114 -0.46 2.30 8.58
N ALA A 115 0.53 3.15 8.34
CA ALA A 115 0.39 4.60 8.53
C ALA A 115 -0.70 5.19 7.61
N VAL A 116 -0.74 4.79 6.33
CA VAL A 116 -1.77 5.25 5.39
C VAL A 116 -3.15 4.77 5.81
N SER A 117 -3.27 3.51 6.26
CA SER A 117 -4.56 2.92 6.67
C SER A 117 -5.22 3.69 7.83
N GLU A 118 -4.44 4.22 8.76
CA GLU A 118 -4.98 4.96 9.91
C GLU A 118 -5.06 6.47 9.71
N ARG A 119 -4.34 7.03 8.74
CA ARG A 119 -4.25 8.48 8.55
C ARG A 119 -5.09 8.98 7.38
N LEU A 120 -5.10 8.28 6.25
CA LEU A 120 -5.65 8.81 5.00
C LEU A 120 -7.11 9.22 5.11
N PHE A 121 -7.92 8.47 5.86
CA PHE A 121 -9.33 8.81 6.05
C PHE A 121 -9.51 10.10 6.83
N TYR A 122 -8.62 10.43 7.78
CA TYR A 122 -8.68 11.72 8.47
C TYR A 122 -8.34 12.87 7.53
N TYR A 123 -7.34 12.71 6.67
CA TYR A 123 -7.01 13.71 5.66
C TYR A 123 -8.19 13.92 4.70
N ILE A 124 -8.80 12.84 4.19
CA ILE A 124 -9.99 12.93 3.33
C ILE A 124 -11.15 13.61 4.07
N ALA A 125 -11.44 13.19 5.30
CA ALA A 125 -12.53 13.76 6.07
C ALA A 125 -12.34 15.27 6.30
N VAL A 126 -11.12 15.69 6.67
CA VAL A 126 -10.75 17.12 6.84
C VAL A 126 -10.88 17.90 5.53
N SER A 127 -10.43 17.34 4.40
CA SER A 127 -10.58 17.97 3.08
C SER A 127 -12.04 18.17 2.65
N LEU A 128 -12.97 17.40 3.24
CA LEU A 128 -14.41 17.48 2.95
C LEU A 128 -15.18 18.37 3.94
N LEU A 129 -14.51 18.94 4.95
CA LEU A 129 -15.19 19.77 5.93
C LEU A 129 -15.44 21.19 5.39
N PRO A 130 -16.64 21.75 5.64
CA PRO A 130 -16.87 23.17 5.45
C PRO A 130 -15.94 24.02 6.31
N HIS A 131 -15.66 25.24 5.85
CA HIS A 131 -14.79 26.19 6.54
C HIS A 131 -15.24 26.48 7.99
N GLU A 132 -16.54 26.59 8.25
CA GLU A 132 -17.08 26.79 9.59
C GLU A 132 -16.70 25.65 10.55
N THR A 133 -16.79 24.40 10.10
CA THR A 133 -16.41 23.23 10.90
C THR A 133 -14.90 23.18 11.15
N LEU A 134 -14.07 23.56 10.15
CA LEU A 134 -12.62 23.65 10.33
C LEU A 134 -12.27 24.68 11.42
N LEU A 135 -12.90 25.86 11.39
CA LEU A 135 -12.74 26.89 12.41
C LEU A 135 -13.19 26.40 13.80
N GLU A 136 -14.30 25.68 13.91
CA GLU A 136 -14.77 25.11 15.18
C GLU A 136 -13.77 24.11 15.76
N ILE A 137 -13.21 23.22 14.93
CA ILE A 137 -12.19 22.26 15.34
C ILE A 137 -10.94 22.98 15.84
N GLU A 138 -10.42 23.94 15.08
CA GLU A 138 -9.21 24.68 15.49
C GLU A 138 -9.44 25.47 16.78
N ASN A 139 -10.57 26.18 16.88
CA ASN A 139 -10.96 26.88 18.11
C ASN A 139 -11.17 25.93 19.29
N ALA A 140 -11.54 24.68 19.08
CA ALA A 140 -11.62 23.69 20.16
C ALA A 140 -10.21 23.30 20.64
N VAL A 141 -9.27 23.08 19.72
CA VAL A 141 -7.88 22.75 20.05
C VAL A 141 -7.19 23.90 20.80
N GLU A 142 -7.27 25.13 20.28
CA GLU A 142 -6.60 26.29 20.90
C GLU A 142 -7.10 26.57 22.32
N ASN A 143 -8.40 26.37 22.56
CA ASN A 143 -9.02 26.62 23.86
C ASN A 143 -9.03 25.38 24.78
N GLY A 144 -8.39 24.27 24.39
CA GLY A 144 -8.36 23.03 25.17
C GLY A 144 -9.76 22.43 25.44
N ARG A 145 -10.71 22.65 24.52
CA ARG A 145 -12.07 22.09 24.59
C ARG A 145 -12.11 20.70 23.97
N ALA A 146 -13.19 19.96 24.25
CA ALA A 146 -13.43 18.67 23.62
C ALA A 146 -13.54 18.83 22.09
N LEU A 147 -12.86 17.97 21.35
CA LEU A 147 -12.87 17.99 19.89
C LEU A 147 -14.14 17.36 19.35
N LEU A 148 -14.65 17.92 18.25
CA LEU A 148 -15.69 17.27 17.46
C LEU A 148 -15.15 15.95 16.90
N PRO A 149 -15.89 14.84 17.04
CA PRO A 149 -15.44 13.58 16.50
C PRO A 149 -15.53 13.62 14.97
N ILE A 150 -14.44 13.29 14.27
CA ILE A 150 -14.35 13.38 12.80
C ILE A 150 -14.80 12.08 12.12
N LEU A 151 -14.34 10.94 12.64
CA LEU A 151 -14.58 9.61 12.10
C LEU A 151 -15.03 8.63 13.18
N GLN A 152 -15.93 7.73 12.81
CA GLN A 152 -16.24 6.50 13.54
C GLN A 152 -15.67 5.30 12.79
N TRP A 153 -14.68 4.63 13.38
CA TRP A 153 -14.00 3.49 12.77
C TRP A 153 -14.73 2.16 12.97
N HIS A 154 -14.78 1.36 11.91
CA HIS A 154 -15.36 0.01 11.88
C HIS A 154 -14.25 -1.00 11.61
N LYS A 155 -13.48 -1.32 12.65
CA LYS A 155 -12.25 -2.10 12.55
C LYS A 155 -12.35 -3.46 13.23
N HIS A 156 -11.67 -4.46 12.67
CA HIS A 156 -11.51 -5.75 13.34
C HIS A 156 -10.63 -5.59 14.60
N PRO A 157 -10.76 -6.43 15.65
CA PRO A 157 -9.89 -6.38 16.83
C PRO A 157 -8.39 -6.53 16.54
N ASN A 158 -8.03 -7.23 15.45
CA ASN A 158 -6.63 -7.38 15.03
C ASN A 158 -6.07 -6.13 14.32
N ASP A 159 -6.94 -5.24 13.83
CA ASP A 159 -6.54 -3.98 13.23
C ASP A 159 -6.28 -2.95 14.34
N TYR A 160 -5.20 -2.17 14.22
CA TYR A 160 -4.72 -1.29 15.29
C TYR A 160 -4.32 0.10 14.79
N PHE A 161 -4.22 1.02 15.74
CA PHE A 161 -3.66 2.37 15.55
C PHE A 161 -2.30 2.47 16.23
N SER A 162 -1.39 3.24 15.65
CA SER A 162 -0.11 3.57 16.27
C SER A 162 -0.33 4.48 17.47
N LYS A 163 -0.04 3.97 18.67
CA LYS A 163 -0.20 4.73 19.92
C LYS A 163 0.88 5.79 20.06
N GLU A 164 2.11 5.43 19.70
CA GLU A 164 3.28 6.28 19.83
C GLU A 164 3.22 7.46 18.86
N ALA A 165 2.75 7.22 17.62
CA ALA A 165 2.69 8.25 16.58
C ALA A 165 1.44 9.13 16.63
N SER A 166 0.46 8.82 17.50
CA SER A 166 -0.83 9.52 17.57
C SER A 166 -0.69 11.05 17.69
N LYS A 167 0.24 11.53 18.53
CA LYS A 167 0.49 12.96 18.70
C LYS A 167 1.11 13.60 17.44
N LEU A 168 2.05 12.89 16.81
CA LEU A 168 2.71 13.36 15.59
C LEU A 168 1.68 13.46 14.45
N TYR A 169 0.90 12.41 14.23
CA TYR A 169 -0.13 12.39 13.19
C TYR A 169 -1.22 13.43 13.42
N PHE A 170 -1.64 13.65 14.67
CA PHE A 170 -2.58 14.70 15.02
C PHE A 170 -2.04 16.10 14.68
N ASN A 171 -0.76 16.36 14.99
CA ASN A 171 -0.15 17.65 14.70
C ASN A 171 -0.04 17.92 13.19
N SER A 172 0.36 16.92 12.39
CA SER A 172 0.41 17.05 10.93
C SER A 172 -0.97 17.32 10.33
N LEU A 173 -1.99 16.59 10.80
CA LEU A 173 -3.38 16.82 10.40
C LEU A 173 -3.87 18.21 10.82
N ARG A 174 -3.46 18.69 12.00
CA ARG A 174 -3.76 20.05 12.47
C ARG A 174 -3.20 21.11 11.56
N THR A 175 -1.93 20.99 11.20
CA THR A 175 -1.30 21.89 10.24
C THR A 175 -2.05 21.88 8.90
N TYR A 176 -2.51 20.71 8.45
CA TYR A 176 -3.29 20.63 7.22
C TYR A 176 -4.62 21.40 7.30
N TRP A 177 -5.43 21.20 8.35
CA TRP A 177 -6.70 21.95 8.44
C TRP A 177 -6.48 23.44 8.65
N GLN A 178 -5.39 23.86 9.31
CA GLN A 178 -5.03 25.27 9.46
C GLN A 178 -4.74 25.91 8.08
N GLU A 179 -4.00 25.21 7.22
CA GLU A 179 -3.78 25.68 5.85
C GLU A 179 -5.08 25.75 5.05
N LEU A 180 -6.02 24.81 5.23
CA LEU A 180 -7.34 24.88 4.59
C LEU A 180 -8.17 26.07 5.08
N ILE A 181 -8.04 26.44 6.37
CA ILE A 181 -8.65 27.66 6.91
C ILE A 181 -8.06 28.89 6.23
N ASP A 182 -6.73 28.97 6.13
CA ASP A 182 -6.03 30.13 5.56
C ASP A 182 -6.27 30.32 4.05
N LEU A 183 -6.47 29.23 3.31
CA LEU A 183 -6.71 29.26 1.87
C LEU A 183 -8.13 29.68 1.48
N ASN A 184 -9.07 29.71 2.42
CA ASN A 184 -10.45 30.05 2.12
C ASN A 184 -10.60 31.54 1.77
N THR A 185 -10.95 31.85 0.52
CA THR A 185 -11.10 33.22 0.01
C THR A 185 -12.44 33.88 0.36
N GLY A 186 -13.31 33.21 1.13
CA GLY A 186 -14.60 33.75 1.57
C GLY A 186 -15.74 33.58 0.57
N GLU A 187 -15.52 32.87 -0.55
CA GLU A 187 -16.59 32.45 -1.45
C GLU A 187 -17.09 31.06 -1.05
N SER A 188 -18.41 30.91 -0.92
CA SER A 188 -19.07 29.62 -0.66
C SER A 188 -18.99 28.73 -1.91
N ALA A 189 -17.82 28.18 -2.18
CA ALA A 189 -17.65 27.19 -3.23
C ALA A 189 -18.11 25.81 -2.72
N ASP A 190 -18.94 25.12 -3.50
CA ASP A 190 -19.26 23.72 -3.25
C ASP A 190 -17.96 22.89 -3.22
N ILE A 191 -17.83 22.01 -2.23
CA ILE A 191 -16.66 21.14 -2.10
C ILE A 191 -16.67 20.10 -3.21
N ASP A 192 -15.68 20.14 -4.10
CA ASP A 192 -15.45 19.08 -5.08
C ASP A 192 -14.80 17.87 -4.40
N VAL A 193 -15.58 16.78 -4.27
CA VAL A 193 -15.14 15.53 -3.63
C VAL A 193 -13.94 14.91 -4.35
N LYS A 194 -13.86 15.02 -5.67
CA LYS A 194 -12.72 14.48 -6.44
C LYS A 194 -11.44 15.23 -6.10
N GLU A 195 -11.48 16.56 -6.11
CA GLU A 195 -10.30 17.37 -5.77
C GLU A 195 -9.94 17.22 -4.28
N ALA A 196 -10.93 17.11 -3.38
CA ALA A 196 -10.68 16.81 -1.97
C ALA A 196 -9.94 15.48 -1.78
N LEU A 197 -10.34 14.42 -2.50
CA LEU A 197 -9.65 13.12 -2.49
C LEU A 197 -8.22 13.23 -3.02
N ILE A 198 -8.02 13.89 -4.17
CA ILE A 198 -6.68 14.10 -4.75
C ILE A 198 -5.77 14.85 -3.78
N ASN A 199 -6.27 15.94 -3.20
CA ASN A 199 -5.51 16.77 -2.27
C ASN A 199 -5.19 16.04 -0.97
N ALA A 200 -6.12 15.27 -0.41
CA ALA A 200 -5.90 14.47 0.79
C ALA A 200 -4.78 13.43 0.60
N PHE A 201 -4.76 12.72 -0.53
CA PHE A 201 -3.73 11.74 -0.85
C PHE A 201 -2.36 12.41 -1.00
N LYS A 202 -2.29 13.47 -1.81
CA LYS A 202 -1.04 14.21 -2.04
C LYS A 202 -0.51 14.83 -0.75
N ARG A 203 -1.40 15.37 0.08
CA ARG A 203 -1.03 15.99 1.35
C ARG A 203 -0.45 14.96 2.31
N LEU A 204 -1.11 13.82 2.50
CA LEU A 204 -0.59 12.79 3.41
C LEU A 204 0.79 12.28 2.96
N ASP A 205 1.01 12.06 1.65
CA ASP A 205 2.31 11.62 1.14
C ASP A 205 3.41 12.69 1.33
N ASN A 206 3.04 13.97 1.16
CA ASN A 206 3.94 15.07 1.45
C ASN A 206 4.31 15.15 2.94
N ASP A 207 3.32 15.02 3.83
CA ASP A 207 3.53 15.00 5.28
C ASP A 207 4.41 13.82 5.70
N ILE A 208 4.18 12.61 5.17
CA ILE A 208 5.06 11.44 5.39
C ILE A 208 6.51 11.76 4.99
N SER A 209 6.68 12.40 3.84
CA SER A 209 8.01 12.82 3.35
C SER A 209 8.65 13.87 4.27
N LEU A 210 7.92 14.88 4.74
CA LEU A 210 8.45 15.92 5.61
C LEU A 210 8.75 15.41 7.03
N GLU A 211 7.87 14.59 7.59
CA GLU A 211 8.05 13.95 8.89
C GLU A 211 9.34 13.11 8.93
N ALA A 212 9.63 12.37 7.86
CA ALA A 212 10.85 11.58 7.76
C ALA A 212 12.13 12.43 7.62
N GLN A 213 12.03 13.65 7.08
CA GLN A 213 13.15 14.59 6.98
C GLN A 213 13.42 15.32 8.29
N VAL A 214 12.35 15.64 9.04
CA VAL A 214 12.44 16.32 10.34
C VAL A 214 12.88 15.35 11.43
N GLY A 215 12.38 14.11 11.39
CA GLY A 215 12.59 13.13 12.45
C GLY A 215 11.80 13.46 13.73
N ASP A 216 12.10 12.76 14.81
CA ASP A 216 11.54 13.03 16.14
C ASP A 216 12.63 12.87 17.22
N PRO A 217 12.65 13.68 18.30
CA PRO A 217 13.59 13.49 19.40
C PRO A 217 13.51 12.11 20.07
N ASN A 218 12.33 11.48 20.04
CA ASN A 218 12.16 10.10 20.47
C ASN A 218 12.72 9.14 19.40
N SER A 219 13.72 8.34 19.77
CA SER A 219 14.43 7.45 18.85
C SER A 219 13.52 6.43 18.15
N PHE A 220 12.48 5.94 18.84
CA PHE A 220 11.51 5.03 18.24
C PHE A 220 10.66 5.74 17.19
N LEU A 221 10.14 6.93 17.50
CA LEU A 221 9.38 7.72 16.52
C LEU A 221 10.24 8.15 15.34
N ASN A 222 11.49 8.56 15.59
CA ASN A 222 12.44 8.88 14.54
C ASN A 222 12.62 7.72 13.55
N TYR A 223 12.79 6.51 14.09
CA TYR A 223 12.90 5.32 13.26
C TYR A 223 11.57 4.96 12.58
N LEU A 224 10.44 5.18 13.24
CA LEU A 224 9.11 4.91 12.69
C LEU A 224 8.81 5.80 11.48
N VAL A 225 9.02 7.11 11.55
CA VAL A 225 8.76 8.02 10.41
C VAL A 225 9.62 7.68 9.20
N LEU A 226 10.88 7.28 9.44
CA LEU A 226 11.77 6.80 8.38
C LEU A 226 11.27 5.48 7.79
N ARG A 227 10.87 4.50 8.62
CA ARG A 227 10.29 3.24 8.13
C ARG A 227 9.03 3.46 7.29
N VAL A 228 8.17 4.38 7.70
CA VAL A 228 6.95 4.74 6.96
C VAL A 228 7.31 5.33 5.59
N ALA A 229 8.27 6.26 5.53
CA ALA A 229 8.66 6.90 4.27
C ALA A 229 9.45 5.97 3.32
N PHE A 230 10.29 5.07 3.85
CA PHE A 230 11.13 4.17 3.06
C PHE A 230 10.44 2.87 2.62
N SER A 231 9.37 2.44 3.31
CA SER A 231 8.45 1.44 2.77
C SER A 231 7.42 2.11 1.87
N GLY A 232 6.66 1.32 1.11
CA GLY A 232 5.64 1.84 0.22
C GLY A 232 4.27 1.20 0.45
N ALA A 233 3.24 1.88 -0.02
CA ALA A 233 1.88 1.33 0.02
C ALA A 233 1.01 1.85 -1.13
N THR A 234 0.24 0.94 -1.72
CA THR A 234 -0.91 1.30 -2.55
C THR A 234 -2.08 1.76 -1.69
N ALA A 235 -3.08 2.39 -2.31
CA ALA A 235 -4.32 2.75 -1.66
C ALA A 235 -5.47 2.76 -2.67
N CYS A 236 -6.47 1.91 -2.49
CA CYS A 236 -7.72 1.95 -3.24
C CYS A 236 -8.86 2.26 -2.27
N VAL A 237 -9.38 3.48 -2.33
CA VAL A 237 -10.36 4.03 -1.38
C VAL A 237 -11.67 4.36 -2.07
N ALA A 238 -12.78 3.89 -1.53
CA ALA A 238 -14.13 4.29 -1.91
C ALA A 238 -14.70 5.27 -0.88
N HIS A 239 -15.25 6.38 -1.36
CA HIS A 239 -16.09 7.32 -0.61
C HIS A 239 -17.53 7.23 -1.13
N VAL A 240 -18.47 6.88 -0.25
CA VAL A 240 -19.89 6.72 -0.59
C VAL A 240 -20.73 7.71 0.22
N ASP A 241 -21.33 8.71 -0.46
CA ASP A 241 -22.34 9.60 0.14
C ASP A 241 -23.67 9.46 -0.60
N GLY A 242 -24.62 8.76 0.01
CA GLY A 242 -25.89 8.45 -0.63
C GLY A 242 -25.68 7.68 -1.94
N VAL A 243 -26.08 8.25 -3.07
CA VAL A 243 -25.92 7.61 -4.39
C VAL A 243 -24.59 7.93 -5.07
N ASP A 244 -23.79 8.82 -4.49
CA ASP A 244 -22.54 9.28 -5.09
C ASP A 244 -21.37 8.44 -4.58
N LEU A 245 -20.84 7.60 -5.47
CA LEU A 245 -19.68 6.76 -5.22
C LEU A 245 -18.46 7.36 -5.93
N HIS A 246 -17.42 7.68 -5.17
CA HIS A 246 -16.11 8.04 -5.69
C HIS A 246 -15.10 6.97 -5.33
N VAL A 247 -14.26 6.59 -6.28
CA VAL A 247 -13.13 5.67 -6.06
C VAL A 247 -11.85 6.42 -6.38
N ALA A 248 -10.99 6.60 -5.38
CA ALA A 248 -9.63 7.13 -5.52
C ALA A 248 -8.64 5.96 -5.43
N ASN A 249 -7.94 5.69 -6.53
CA ASN A 249 -6.97 4.61 -6.63
C ASN A 249 -5.54 5.13 -6.81
N THR A 250 -4.60 4.59 -6.04
CA THR A 250 -3.16 4.81 -6.12
C THR A 250 -2.46 3.46 -6.03
N GLY A 251 -2.22 2.81 -7.18
CA GLY A 251 -1.47 1.56 -7.28
C GLY A 251 -2.23 0.52 -8.09
N ASP A 252 -1.94 -0.76 -7.84
CA ASP A 252 -2.49 -1.94 -8.50
C ASP A 252 -3.52 -2.72 -7.65
N SER A 253 -3.88 -2.19 -6.48
CA SER A 253 -5.17 -2.52 -5.86
C SER A 253 -6.33 -2.07 -6.75
N ARG A 254 -7.51 -2.69 -6.59
CA ARG A 254 -8.65 -2.44 -7.49
C ARG A 254 -10.01 -2.41 -6.82
N ALA A 255 -10.88 -1.56 -7.37
CA ALA A 255 -12.31 -1.50 -7.09
C ALA A 255 -13.14 -2.04 -8.27
N MET A 256 -14.07 -2.96 -7.97
CA MET A 256 -14.95 -3.58 -8.95
C MET A 256 -16.40 -3.55 -8.49
N LEU A 257 -17.28 -2.98 -9.29
CA LEU A 257 -18.71 -2.93 -9.03
C LEU A 257 -19.41 -4.17 -9.58
N GLY A 258 -20.20 -4.82 -8.75
CA GLY A 258 -21.07 -5.93 -9.12
C GLY A 258 -22.45 -5.44 -9.51
N VAL A 259 -22.78 -5.57 -10.79
CA VAL A 259 -24.07 -5.18 -11.37
C VAL A 259 -24.87 -6.44 -11.69
N GLN A 260 -26.13 -6.47 -11.28
CA GLN A 260 -27.06 -7.53 -11.66
C GLN A 260 -27.89 -7.07 -12.86
N GLU A 261 -27.79 -7.80 -13.96
CA GLU A 261 -28.52 -7.55 -15.20
C GLU A 261 -29.99 -7.99 -15.09
N GLU A 262 -30.83 -7.58 -16.04
CA GLU A 262 -32.28 -7.87 -16.02
C GLU A 262 -32.60 -9.37 -16.09
N ASP A 263 -31.72 -10.17 -16.70
CA ASP A 263 -31.84 -11.63 -16.78
C ASP A 263 -31.36 -12.36 -15.51
N GLY A 264 -30.92 -11.60 -14.51
CA GLY A 264 -30.36 -12.11 -13.25
C GLY A 264 -28.88 -12.47 -13.31
N SER A 265 -28.24 -12.37 -14.48
CA SER A 265 -26.80 -12.57 -14.63
C SER A 265 -26.00 -11.42 -13.99
N TRP A 266 -24.72 -11.66 -13.77
CA TRP A 266 -23.82 -10.71 -13.12
C TRP A 266 -22.87 -10.08 -14.13
N SER A 267 -22.53 -8.81 -13.92
CA SER A 267 -21.63 -8.01 -14.75
C SER A 267 -20.63 -7.26 -13.87
N ALA A 268 -19.35 -7.35 -14.23
CA ALA A 268 -18.26 -6.67 -13.53
C ALA A 268 -17.93 -5.32 -14.18
N VAL A 269 -18.21 -4.22 -13.48
CA VAL A 269 -17.88 -2.86 -13.93
C VAL A 269 -16.66 -2.35 -13.16
N THR A 270 -15.58 -2.07 -13.87
CA THR A 270 -14.31 -1.62 -13.29
C THR A 270 -14.38 -0.14 -12.91
N LEU A 271 -14.07 0.19 -11.65
CA LEU A 271 -14.09 1.57 -11.14
C LEU A 271 -12.69 2.17 -10.88
N SER A 272 -11.64 1.37 -11.04
CA SER A 272 -10.25 1.84 -10.98
C SER A 272 -9.39 1.14 -12.02
N ASN A 273 -8.46 1.86 -12.62
CA ASN A 273 -7.42 1.27 -13.45
C ASN A 273 -6.21 0.95 -12.60
N ASP A 274 -5.61 -0.22 -12.80
CA ASP A 274 -4.37 -0.55 -12.11
C ASP A 274 -3.25 0.34 -12.64
N HIS A 275 -2.45 0.89 -11.73
CA HIS A 275 -1.29 1.69 -12.08
C HIS A 275 -0.05 0.80 -12.17
N ASN A 276 0.06 0.04 -13.26
CA ASN A 276 1.20 -0.86 -13.51
C ASN A 276 1.51 -0.95 -15.02
N ALA A 277 2.40 -1.85 -15.41
CA ALA A 277 2.86 -2.00 -16.80
C ALA A 277 1.79 -2.43 -17.80
N GLN A 278 0.66 -2.99 -17.36
CA GLN A 278 -0.44 -3.37 -18.25
C GLN A 278 -1.32 -2.17 -18.63
N ASN A 279 -1.11 -1.01 -17.99
CA ASN A 279 -1.86 0.21 -18.26
C ASN A 279 -1.08 1.13 -19.21
N GLU A 280 -1.48 1.13 -20.48
CA GLU A 280 -0.84 1.95 -21.52
C GLU A 280 -0.88 3.46 -21.23
N ARG A 281 -1.95 3.94 -20.57
CA ARG A 281 -2.09 5.37 -20.21
C ARG A 281 -1.08 5.75 -19.12
N GLU A 282 -0.84 4.88 -18.15
CA GLU A 282 0.20 5.11 -17.14
C GLU A 282 1.61 5.04 -17.74
N LEU A 283 1.85 4.10 -18.67
CA LEU A 283 3.11 4.04 -19.41
C LEU A 283 3.36 5.32 -20.21
N GLU A 284 2.33 5.89 -20.82
CA GLU A 284 2.42 7.15 -21.54
C GLU A 284 2.68 8.32 -20.59
N ARG A 285 1.93 8.43 -19.49
CA ARG A 285 2.13 9.43 -18.43
C ARG A 285 3.58 9.46 -17.96
N LEU A 286 4.10 8.31 -17.55
CA LEU A 286 5.49 8.15 -17.09
C LEU A 286 6.51 8.58 -18.14
N LYS A 287 6.28 8.30 -19.43
CA LYS A 287 7.19 8.73 -20.51
C LYS A 287 7.14 10.24 -20.76
N LEU A 288 6.00 10.88 -20.53
CA LEU A 288 5.79 12.31 -20.78
C LEU A 288 6.25 13.20 -19.62
N GLU A 289 6.23 12.69 -18.39
CA GLU A 289 6.72 13.41 -17.20
C GLU A 289 8.25 13.55 -17.16
N HIS A 290 8.97 12.76 -17.97
CA HIS A 290 10.42 12.76 -18.02
C HIS A 290 10.96 13.13 -19.41
N PRO A 291 12.19 13.65 -19.50
CA PRO A 291 12.83 13.93 -20.78
C PRO A 291 12.86 12.72 -21.74
N LYS A 292 12.74 12.97 -23.05
CA LYS A 292 12.60 11.93 -24.08
C LYS A 292 13.72 10.88 -24.11
N ASN A 293 14.92 11.22 -23.65
CA ASN A 293 16.05 10.29 -23.54
C ASN A 293 15.81 9.20 -22.47
N GLU A 294 14.88 9.41 -21.54
CA GLU A 294 14.52 8.47 -20.48
C GLU A 294 13.36 7.54 -20.84
N ALA A 295 12.72 7.72 -22.00
CA ALA A 295 11.54 6.92 -22.40
C ALA A 295 11.79 5.40 -22.43
N LYS A 296 13.07 4.97 -22.54
CA LYS A 296 13.51 3.55 -22.51
C LYS A 296 13.97 3.08 -21.13
N SER A 297 14.02 3.97 -20.14
CA SER A 297 14.51 3.69 -18.80
C SER A 297 13.51 3.92 -17.68
N VAL A 298 12.51 4.79 -17.88
CA VAL A 298 11.46 5.05 -16.87
C VAL A 298 10.73 3.75 -16.50
N VAL A 299 10.44 2.89 -17.48
CA VAL A 299 9.92 1.54 -17.23
C VAL A 299 10.81 0.52 -17.92
N LYS A 300 11.29 -0.46 -17.16
CA LYS A 300 12.06 -1.62 -17.68
C LYS A 300 11.56 -2.89 -17.01
N GLN A 301 11.48 -3.98 -17.77
CA GLN A 301 10.95 -5.27 -17.27
C GLN A 301 9.63 -5.08 -16.50
N ASP A 302 8.72 -4.29 -17.09
CA ASP A 302 7.38 -4.03 -16.55
C ASP A 302 7.38 -3.40 -15.14
N ARG A 303 8.48 -2.74 -14.76
CA ARG A 303 8.69 -2.11 -13.46
C ARG A 303 9.21 -0.68 -13.60
N LEU A 304 8.76 0.21 -12.73
CA LEU A 304 9.27 1.58 -12.62
C LEU A 304 10.76 1.52 -12.27
N LEU A 305 11.58 2.11 -13.13
CA LEU A 305 13.04 2.06 -13.10
C LEU A 305 13.61 0.62 -12.98
N GLY A 306 12.88 -0.39 -13.44
CA GLY A 306 13.27 -1.79 -13.32
C GLY A 306 13.10 -2.42 -11.93
N LEU A 307 12.40 -1.75 -11.00
CA LEU A 307 12.30 -2.16 -9.60
C LEU A 307 10.86 -2.35 -9.12
N LEU A 308 10.04 -1.30 -9.19
CA LEU A 308 8.74 -1.25 -8.53
C LEU A 308 7.60 -1.67 -9.47
N MET A 309 6.69 -2.54 -9.01
CA MET A 309 5.51 -2.95 -9.81
C MET A 309 4.44 -1.86 -9.87
N PRO A 310 3.95 -1.31 -8.72
CA PRO A 310 3.03 -0.20 -8.77
C PRO A 310 3.72 1.07 -9.25
N PHE A 311 3.11 1.74 -10.21
CA PHE A 311 3.58 3.00 -10.79
C PHE A 311 3.10 4.23 -10.03
N ARG A 312 2.25 4.03 -9.00
CA ARG A 312 1.83 5.03 -8.02
C ARG A 312 1.75 4.37 -6.64
N ALA A 313 2.29 5.03 -5.61
CA ALA A 313 2.25 4.56 -4.23
C ALA A 313 2.57 5.70 -3.24
N PHE A 314 2.08 5.55 -2.02
CA PHE A 314 2.55 6.30 -0.85
C PHE A 314 3.94 5.83 -0.43
N GLY A 315 4.68 6.68 0.28
CA GLY A 315 6.01 6.33 0.77
C GLY A 315 6.99 6.19 -0.39
N ASP A 316 7.80 5.13 -0.39
CA ASP A 316 8.78 4.84 -1.44
C ASP A 316 9.63 6.06 -1.82
N VAL A 317 10.06 6.82 -0.81
CA VAL A 317 10.79 8.09 -1.04
C VAL A 317 12.07 7.92 -1.84
N LYS A 318 12.59 6.69 -1.94
CA LYS A 318 13.65 6.27 -2.86
C LYS A 318 13.40 6.66 -4.32
N PHE A 319 12.14 6.68 -4.75
CA PHE A 319 11.72 7.04 -6.12
C PHE A 319 11.25 8.51 -6.22
N LYS A 320 11.26 9.26 -5.12
CA LYS A 320 10.71 10.62 -5.04
C LYS A 320 11.78 11.67 -4.72
N TRP A 321 12.59 11.42 -3.69
CA TRP A 321 13.59 12.37 -3.20
C TRP A 321 14.81 12.48 -4.12
N SER A 322 15.46 13.64 -4.11
CA SER A 322 16.78 13.79 -4.75
C SER A 322 17.82 12.89 -4.08
N ILE A 323 18.87 12.52 -4.84
CA ILE A 323 19.95 11.67 -4.33
C ILE A 323 20.60 12.29 -3.08
N ASP A 324 20.82 13.61 -3.10
CA ASP A 324 21.44 14.32 -1.99
C ASP A 324 20.57 14.30 -0.73
N LEU A 325 19.25 14.43 -0.88
CA LEU A 325 18.33 14.34 0.25
C LEU A 325 18.32 12.91 0.83
N GLN A 326 18.25 11.89 -0.02
CA GLN A 326 18.31 10.49 0.41
C GLN A 326 19.57 10.21 1.21
N LYS A 327 20.75 10.62 0.70
CA LYS A 327 22.03 10.43 1.39
C LYS A 327 22.05 11.14 2.74
N ARG A 328 21.68 12.42 2.79
CA ARG A 328 21.66 13.18 4.05
C ARG A 328 20.77 12.53 5.10
N VAL A 329 19.55 12.13 4.73
CA VAL A 329 18.62 11.48 5.66
C VAL A 329 19.14 10.14 6.15
N ILE A 330 19.74 9.33 5.28
CA ILE A 330 20.33 8.03 5.66
C ILE A 330 21.54 8.22 6.58
N GLU A 331 22.41 9.19 6.28
CA GLU A 331 23.61 9.49 7.09
C GLU A 331 23.26 10.08 8.47
N SER A 332 22.17 10.86 8.57
CA SER A 332 21.67 11.38 9.84
C SER A 332 20.75 10.41 10.59
N GLY A 333 20.34 9.32 9.93
CA GLY A 333 19.37 8.36 10.46
C GLY A 333 20.00 7.36 11.44
N PRO A 334 19.17 6.50 12.07
CA PRO A 334 19.66 5.40 12.90
C PRO A 334 20.58 4.43 12.13
N ASP A 335 21.55 3.84 12.82
CA ASP A 335 22.51 2.89 12.22
C ASP A 335 21.82 1.75 11.46
N GLN A 336 20.64 1.31 11.90
CA GLN A 336 19.86 0.26 11.22
C GLN A 336 19.46 0.63 9.78
N LEU A 337 19.25 1.92 9.49
CA LEU A 337 18.98 2.39 8.12
C LEU A 337 20.27 2.57 7.33
N ASN A 338 21.35 2.99 8.00
CA ASN A 338 22.65 3.12 7.38
C ASN A 338 23.19 1.75 6.96
N ASP A 339 23.07 0.73 7.80
CA ASP A 339 23.59 -0.62 7.49
C ASP A 339 22.72 -1.42 6.51
N ASN A 340 21.56 -0.88 6.14
CA ASN A 340 20.65 -1.53 5.19
C ASN A 340 21.05 -1.19 3.74
N GLU A 341 21.52 -2.18 2.99
CA GLU A 341 21.87 -1.99 1.57
C GLU A 341 20.67 -1.57 0.71
N TYR A 342 19.46 -2.00 1.07
CA TYR A 342 18.24 -1.64 0.34
C TYR A 342 17.95 -0.14 0.45
N THR A 343 18.08 0.47 1.63
CA THR A 343 17.81 1.91 1.81
C THR A 343 18.86 2.76 1.10
N LYS A 344 20.13 2.35 1.12
CA LYS A 344 21.26 3.02 0.44
C LYS A 344 21.22 2.92 -1.08
N PHE A 345 20.57 1.90 -1.63
CA PHE A 345 20.53 1.68 -3.07
C PHE A 345 19.77 2.81 -3.79
N ILE A 346 20.46 3.52 -4.69
CA ILE A 346 19.83 4.52 -5.56
C ILE A 346 19.29 3.80 -6.82
N PRO A 347 18.02 4.05 -7.22
CA PRO A 347 17.46 3.44 -8.43
C PRO A 347 18.33 3.67 -9.67
N PRO A 348 18.34 2.74 -10.63
CA PRO A 348 19.09 2.92 -11.87
C PRO A 348 18.42 3.97 -12.75
N ASN A 349 19.21 4.73 -13.52
CA ASN A 349 18.71 5.78 -14.43
C ASN A 349 17.89 6.87 -13.71
N TYR A 350 18.28 7.21 -12.47
CA TYR A 350 17.59 8.18 -11.62
C TYR A 350 18.08 9.62 -11.89
N TYR A 351 17.64 10.20 -12.99
CA TYR A 351 18.13 11.47 -13.52
C TYR A 351 17.24 12.68 -13.18
N THR A 352 15.92 12.53 -13.31
CA THR A 352 14.92 13.59 -13.07
C THR A 352 13.85 13.16 -12.07
N PRO A 353 14.21 12.93 -10.79
CA PRO A 353 13.20 12.68 -9.76
C PRO A 353 12.27 13.90 -9.57
N PRO A 354 11.03 13.69 -9.10
CA PRO A 354 10.43 12.41 -8.67
C PRO A 354 9.91 11.55 -9.84
N TYR A 355 9.96 10.21 -9.69
CA TYR A 355 9.43 9.23 -10.66
C TYR A 355 8.13 8.55 -10.20
N LEU A 356 7.77 8.71 -8.92
CA LEU A 356 6.63 8.07 -8.30
C LEU A 356 5.74 9.12 -7.64
N THR A 357 4.43 8.93 -7.68
CA THR A 357 3.45 9.80 -7.04
C THR A 357 2.43 9.00 -6.23
N ALA A 358 1.90 9.58 -5.17
CA ALA A 358 0.75 9.07 -4.44
C ALA A 358 -0.58 9.64 -4.95
N GLU A 359 -0.54 10.56 -5.93
CA GLU A 359 -1.73 11.17 -6.53
C GLU A 359 -2.66 10.09 -7.13
N PRO A 360 -3.95 10.03 -6.71
CA PRO A 360 -4.85 9.00 -7.18
C PRO A 360 -5.44 9.33 -8.54
N GLU A 361 -5.84 8.29 -9.29
CA GLU A 361 -6.88 8.45 -10.30
C GLU A 361 -8.24 8.35 -9.58
N VAL A 362 -9.14 9.31 -9.83
CA VAL A 362 -10.46 9.34 -9.21
C VAL A 362 -11.56 9.12 -10.24
N THR A 363 -12.37 8.09 -10.01
CA THR A 363 -13.56 7.75 -10.79
C THR A 363 -14.81 8.09 -10.00
N TYR A 364 -15.78 8.73 -10.67
CA TYR A 364 -17.13 8.94 -10.14
C TYR A 364 -18.10 7.94 -10.75
N HIS A 365 -18.98 7.38 -9.93
CA HIS A 365 -20.11 6.56 -10.34
C HIS A 365 -21.35 6.94 -9.54
N ARG A 366 -22.47 7.14 -10.23
CA ARG A 366 -23.78 7.33 -9.58
C ARG A 366 -24.45 5.98 -9.43
N LEU A 367 -24.63 5.53 -8.19
CA LEU A 367 -25.26 4.25 -7.85
C LEU A 367 -26.69 4.17 -8.38
N ARG A 368 -27.05 2.99 -8.89
CA ARG A 368 -28.36 2.66 -9.47
C ARG A 368 -28.91 1.38 -8.83
N PRO A 369 -30.22 1.09 -8.95
CA PRO A 369 -30.82 -0.09 -8.34
C PRO A 369 -30.20 -1.44 -8.73
N GLN A 370 -29.60 -1.55 -9.92
CA GLN A 370 -28.90 -2.74 -10.41
C GLN A 370 -27.50 -2.92 -9.82
N ASP A 371 -26.91 -1.86 -9.26
CA ASP A 371 -25.57 -1.90 -8.66
C ASP A 371 -25.70 -2.48 -7.25
N LYS A 372 -25.29 -3.74 -7.04
CA LYS A 372 -25.62 -4.48 -5.81
C LYS A 372 -24.53 -4.43 -4.75
N PHE A 373 -23.28 -4.41 -5.16
CA PHE A 373 -22.13 -4.39 -4.24
C PHE A 373 -20.88 -3.86 -4.92
N LEU A 374 -19.91 -3.45 -4.10
CA LEU A 374 -18.57 -3.05 -4.51
C LEU A 374 -17.55 -3.98 -3.85
N VAL A 375 -16.57 -4.46 -4.62
CA VAL A 375 -15.42 -5.22 -4.11
C VAL A 375 -14.18 -4.35 -4.19
N LEU A 376 -13.54 -4.10 -3.04
CA LEU A 376 -12.21 -3.52 -2.93
C LEU A 376 -11.24 -4.64 -2.53
N ALA A 377 -10.17 -4.84 -3.29
CA ALA A 377 -9.16 -5.83 -2.94
C ALA A 377 -7.77 -5.45 -3.47
N THR A 378 -6.73 -5.94 -2.78
CA THR A 378 -5.34 -5.92 -3.24
C THR A 378 -5.14 -6.88 -4.41
N ASP A 379 -3.99 -6.79 -5.09
CA ASP A 379 -3.69 -7.61 -6.27
C ASP A 379 -3.68 -9.12 -5.95
N GLY A 380 -3.41 -9.50 -4.70
CA GLY A 380 -3.46 -10.88 -4.21
C GLY A 380 -4.80 -11.60 -4.48
N LEU A 381 -5.92 -10.87 -4.63
CA LEU A 381 -7.16 -11.45 -5.17
C LEU A 381 -7.16 -11.47 -6.70
N TRP A 382 -6.86 -10.32 -7.32
CA TRP A 382 -7.02 -10.10 -8.75
C TRP A 382 -6.06 -10.89 -9.65
N GLU A 383 -4.92 -11.33 -9.11
CA GLU A 383 -3.99 -12.24 -9.77
C GLU A 383 -4.50 -13.69 -9.79
N THR A 384 -5.41 -14.04 -8.88
CA THR A 384 -5.90 -15.42 -8.72
C THR A 384 -7.19 -15.70 -9.48
N MET A 385 -8.02 -14.68 -9.71
CA MET A 385 -9.35 -14.82 -10.27
C MET A 385 -9.67 -13.72 -11.27
N HIS A 386 -10.31 -14.10 -12.38
CA HIS A 386 -10.82 -13.11 -13.33
C HIS A 386 -11.94 -12.29 -12.68
N ARG A 387 -11.96 -10.98 -12.96
CA ARG A 387 -12.94 -10.01 -12.40
C ARG A 387 -14.39 -10.47 -12.48
N GLN A 388 -14.77 -11.14 -13.56
CA GLN A 388 -16.14 -11.64 -13.76
C GLN A 388 -16.48 -12.80 -12.83
N ASP A 389 -15.51 -13.67 -12.51
CA ASP A 389 -15.70 -14.77 -11.58
C ASP A 389 -15.84 -14.25 -10.15
N VAL A 390 -15.04 -13.25 -9.76
CA VAL A 390 -15.16 -12.59 -8.45
C VAL A 390 -16.56 -12.02 -8.26
N VAL A 391 -17.04 -11.22 -9.22
CA VAL A 391 -18.38 -10.62 -9.15
C VAL A 391 -19.48 -11.70 -9.16
N ARG A 392 -19.36 -12.74 -10.00
CA ARG A 392 -20.33 -13.83 -10.01
C ARG A 392 -20.41 -14.53 -8.65
N ILE A 393 -19.29 -14.90 -8.06
CA ILE A 393 -19.24 -15.62 -6.77
C ILE A 393 -19.83 -14.78 -5.64
N VAL A 394 -19.44 -13.50 -5.54
CA VAL A 394 -19.99 -12.60 -4.52
C VAL A 394 -21.49 -12.39 -4.74
N GLY A 395 -21.92 -12.22 -5.99
CA GLY A 395 -23.31 -12.05 -6.35
C GLY A 395 -24.19 -13.26 -6.01
N GLU A 396 -23.75 -14.47 -6.37
CA GLU A 396 -24.41 -15.73 -6.01
C GLU A 396 -24.43 -15.99 -4.50
N TYR A 397 -23.37 -15.57 -3.79
CA TYR A 397 -23.32 -15.60 -2.32
C TYR A 397 -24.42 -14.72 -1.71
N LEU A 398 -24.45 -13.44 -2.07
CA LEU A 398 -25.38 -12.45 -1.51
C LEU A 398 -26.85 -12.72 -1.87
N THR A 399 -27.11 -13.37 -3.00
CA THR A 399 -28.47 -13.76 -3.44
C THR A 399 -28.90 -15.14 -2.94
N GLY A 400 -28.01 -15.89 -2.26
CA GLY A 400 -28.31 -17.23 -1.76
C GLY A 400 -28.36 -18.31 -2.85
N MET A 401 -27.92 -18.02 -4.07
CA MET A 401 -27.93 -18.98 -5.19
C MET A 401 -26.72 -19.94 -5.18
N HIS A 402 -25.66 -19.64 -4.43
CA HIS A 402 -24.46 -20.48 -4.28
C HIS A 402 -24.70 -21.86 -3.59
N HIS A 403 -25.91 -22.12 -3.09
CA HIS A 403 -26.31 -23.38 -2.46
C HIS A 403 -27.11 -24.32 -3.38
N GLN A 404 -27.41 -23.89 -4.62
CA GLN A 404 -27.96 -24.76 -5.67
C GLN A 404 -26.83 -25.30 -6.54
#